data_AF-A0AAW7TE12-F1
#
_entry.id   AF-A0AAW7TE12-F1
#
_cell.length_a   1.000
_cell.length_b   1.000
_cell.length_c   1.000
_cell.angle_alpha   90.00
_cell.angle_beta   90.00
_cell.angle_gamma   90.00
#
_symmetry.space_group_name_H-M   'P 1'
#
loop_
_entity.id
_entity.type
_entity.pdbx_description
1 polymer ?
#
loop_
_entity_poly.entity_id
_entity_poly.type
_entity_poly.pdbx_seq_one_letter_code
_entity_poly.pdbx_strand_id
1 'polypeptide(L)'
;MHGTYNLPLVLLSLVIATLASYTALDLAAFISLLEKRTLRRAWLAGGAVAMGTGIWSMHFVGMLALSLPIPLGYALTDTGASLAIAVLVSYFALTVVTRARLGGARLLAGGMLMGAGIVGMHYTGMAAMRMTPGIRYDPALFAASIGVAVIASTAALWMAQALRAQHARHASALRIGAALVMGIAITGMHYTAMAAAHFAPDARCGAANGIDAPWLATTIAMFTTATLTVTLLVCRFDARTTFLRGMTDTLERLVRVRTAELETALRRYEQTTAMLQRTRENMATEIDERRAAQARLEQEKDEQRRLLRALEDTHVQLLQSEKLASIGQLAAGVAHEINNPIGFISANLNTLRTWVRSLLDVLAAHDALLPQLEPAARDALAAQRRAADLDYVRDEIVTLIDESIDGAVRVRRIVQDLRDFSRPGSGEWSVVDLHAGLDSTLNVVHNELKYKADIVREYGDVPPVECLPSQLNQVFMNLLVNAAHAIPTRGVITIRTSSDGECVSIAISDTGTGMAPDVARRIFDPFFTTKPVGQGTGLGLSVSHGIVERHRGTIDVTSVPGQGTTFCVRLPIRRSHADPSDATAIAQRA
;
A
#
# COMPACT_ATOMS: atom_id res chain seq x y z
N MET A 1 -107.20 0.85 -36.07
CA MET A 1 -107.16 1.97 -35.09
C MET A 1 -105.82 2.67 -35.22
N HIS A 2 -105.76 4.00 -35.05
CA HIS A 2 -104.48 4.71 -34.93
C HIS A 2 -104.03 4.69 -33.46
N GLY A 3 -102.85 4.15 -33.20
CA GLY A 3 -102.23 4.19 -31.87
C GLY A 3 -101.27 5.36 -31.74
N THR A 4 -101.09 5.86 -30.52
CA THR A 4 -100.14 6.94 -30.20
C THR A 4 -98.97 6.39 -29.39
N TYR A 5 -97.76 6.91 -29.61
CA TYR A 5 -96.58 6.48 -28.87
C TYR A 5 -96.27 7.38 -27.67
N ASN A 6 -95.99 6.77 -26.52
CA ASN A 6 -95.48 7.43 -25.33
C ASN A 6 -93.95 7.59 -25.44
N LEU A 7 -93.50 8.80 -25.76
CA LEU A 7 -92.08 9.10 -26.02
C LEU A 7 -91.14 8.74 -24.84
N PRO A 8 -91.49 9.00 -23.56
CA PRO A 8 -90.71 8.49 -22.42
C PRO A 8 -90.46 6.97 -22.43
N LEU A 9 -91.47 6.16 -22.76
CA LEU A 9 -91.31 4.70 -22.85
C LEU A 9 -90.48 4.29 -24.07
N VAL A 10 -90.58 5.03 -25.18
CA VAL A 10 -89.70 4.82 -26.33
C VAL A 10 -88.24 5.06 -25.97
N LEU A 11 -87.95 6.18 -25.31
CA LEU A 11 -86.59 6.49 -24.84
C LEU A 11 -86.10 5.46 -23.82
N LEU A 12 -86.97 5.03 -22.89
CA LEU A 12 -86.65 4.00 -21.91
C LEU A 12 -86.30 2.66 -22.58
N SER A 13 -87.05 2.26 -23.61
CA SER A 13 -86.76 1.05 -24.38
C SER A 13 -85.37 1.10 -25.03
N LEU A 14 -84.97 2.26 -25.57
CA LEU A 14 -83.63 2.48 -26.16
C LEU A 14 -82.52 2.44 -25.10
N VAL A 15 -82.75 3.03 -23.93
CA VAL A 15 -81.80 2.97 -22.81
C VAL A 15 -81.61 1.53 -22.34
N ILE A 16 -82.69 0.77 -22.17
CA ILE A 16 -82.65 -0.65 -21.79
C ILE A 16 -81.90 -1.46 -22.85
N ALA A 17 -82.19 -1.25 -24.15
CA ALA A 17 -81.51 -1.93 -25.25
C ALA A 17 -80.00 -1.67 -25.26
N THR A 18 -79.63 -0.41 -25.04
CA THR A 18 -78.23 0.03 -25.02
C THR A 18 -77.50 -0.54 -23.81
N LEU A 19 -78.12 -0.53 -22.62
CA LEU A 19 -77.53 -1.10 -21.40
C LEU A 19 -77.38 -2.63 -21.50
N ALA A 20 -78.38 -3.32 -22.06
CA ALA A 20 -78.31 -4.75 -22.32
C ALA A 20 -77.18 -5.08 -23.31
N SER A 21 -77.05 -4.30 -24.38
CA SER A 21 -75.97 -4.45 -25.38
C SER A 21 -74.59 -4.18 -24.78
N TYR A 22 -74.45 -3.17 -23.92
CA TYR A 22 -73.20 -2.88 -23.22
C TYR A 22 -72.81 -4.00 -22.26
N THR A 23 -73.78 -4.48 -21.48
CA THR A 23 -73.59 -5.63 -20.57
C THR A 23 -73.15 -6.87 -21.34
N ALA A 24 -73.74 -7.11 -22.51
CA ALA A 24 -73.36 -8.21 -23.39
C ALA A 24 -71.89 -8.14 -23.84
N LEU A 25 -71.45 -6.96 -24.29
CA LEU A 25 -70.07 -6.73 -24.76
C LEU A 25 -69.06 -6.86 -23.62
N ASP A 26 -69.35 -6.28 -22.45
CA ASP A 26 -68.46 -6.33 -21.29
C ASP A 26 -68.36 -7.75 -20.73
N LEU A 27 -69.50 -8.44 -20.64
CA LEU A 27 -69.55 -9.82 -20.17
C LEU A 27 -68.89 -10.80 -21.14
N ALA A 28 -69.07 -10.63 -22.46
CA ALA A 28 -68.41 -11.49 -23.44
C ALA A 28 -66.88 -11.36 -23.39
N ALA A 29 -66.38 -10.14 -23.19
CA ALA A 29 -64.95 -9.91 -22.97
C ALA A 29 -64.48 -10.58 -21.67
N PHE A 30 -65.22 -10.41 -20.58
CA PHE A 30 -64.92 -11.04 -19.30
C PHE A 30 -64.88 -12.58 -19.36
N ILE A 31 -65.92 -13.20 -19.91
CA ILE A 31 -66.04 -14.67 -20.03
C ILE A 31 -64.90 -15.26 -20.87
N SER A 32 -64.39 -14.51 -21.85
CA SER A 32 -63.29 -14.96 -22.70
C SER A 32 -61.94 -15.04 -21.97
N LEU A 33 -61.79 -14.34 -20.84
CA LEU A 33 -60.59 -14.37 -19.98
C LEU A 33 -60.64 -15.51 -18.95
N LEU A 34 -61.80 -16.14 -18.75
CA LEU A 34 -61.95 -17.20 -17.75
C LEU A 34 -61.34 -18.53 -18.23
N GLU A 35 -60.28 -18.97 -17.54
CA GLU A 35 -59.60 -20.25 -17.81
C GLU A 35 -60.44 -21.46 -17.36
N LYS A 36 -61.13 -21.35 -16.23
CA LYS A 36 -61.91 -22.46 -15.65
C LYS A 36 -63.21 -22.72 -16.42
N ARG A 37 -63.33 -23.90 -17.01
CA ARG A 37 -64.50 -24.32 -17.82
C ARG A 37 -65.83 -24.29 -17.06
N THR A 38 -65.83 -24.61 -15.77
CA THR A 38 -67.03 -24.59 -14.91
C THR A 38 -67.52 -23.17 -14.66
N LEU A 39 -66.61 -22.28 -14.25
CA LEU A 39 -66.88 -20.87 -14.02
C LEU A 39 -67.35 -20.19 -15.32
N ARG A 40 -66.71 -20.50 -16.45
CA ARG A 40 -67.11 -19.99 -17.77
C ARG A 40 -68.54 -20.38 -18.13
N ARG A 41 -68.96 -21.62 -17.85
CA ARG A 41 -70.34 -22.09 -18.09
C ARG A 41 -71.36 -21.40 -17.18
N ALA A 42 -71.03 -21.22 -15.90
CA ALA A 42 -71.90 -20.52 -14.96
C ALA A 42 -72.12 -19.05 -15.39
N TRP A 43 -71.05 -18.37 -15.81
CA TRP A 43 -71.14 -17.00 -16.32
C TRP A 43 -71.86 -16.88 -17.65
N LEU A 44 -71.72 -17.85 -18.56
CA LEU A 44 -72.53 -17.90 -19.78
C LEU A 44 -74.02 -18.04 -19.47
N ALA A 45 -74.38 -18.89 -18.50
CA ALA A 45 -75.77 -19.07 -18.08
C ALA A 45 -76.33 -17.81 -17.40
N GLY A 46 -75.63 -17.24 -16.42
CA GLY A 46 -76.05 -16.00 -15.75
C GLY A 46 -76.11 -14.81 -16.71
N GLY A 47 -75.15 -14.72 -17.63
CA GLY A 47 -75.13 -13.72 -18.69
C GLY A 47 -76.29 -13.82 -19.65
N ALA A 48 -76.65 -15.04 -20.05
CA ALA A 48 -77.78 -15.28 -20.93
C ALA A 48 -79.10 -14.87 -20.30
N VAL A 49 -79.28 -15.10 -19.00
CA VAL A 49 -80.44 -14.65 -18.24
C VAL A 49 -80.48 -13.13 -18.16
N ALA A 50 -79.37 -12.48 -17.79
CA ALA A 50 -79.32 -11.02 -17.68
C ALA A 50 -79.56 -10.31 -19.02
N MET A 51 -78.90 -10.77 -20.09
CA MET A 51 -79.06 -10.20 -21.43
C MET A 51 -80.42 -10.54 -22.05
N GLY A 52 -80.89 -11.77 -21.88
CA GLY A 52 -82.18 -12.23 -22.38
C GLY A 52 -83.33 -11.45 -21.75
N THR A 53 -83.29 -11.27 -20.43
CA THR A 53 -84.21 -10.36 -19.72
C THR A 53 -84.09 -8.95 -20.29
N GLY A 54 -82.89 -8.40 -20.49
CA GLY A 54 -82.71 -7.06 -21.08
C GLY A 54 -83.39 -6.85 -22.45
N ILE A 55 -83.17 -7.78 -23.40
CA ILE A 55 -83.75 -7.69 -24.75
C ILE A 55 -85.27 -7.89 -24.71
N TRP A 56 -85.74 -8.83 -23.90
CA TRP A 56 -87.17 -9.09 -23.68
C TRP A 56 -87.87 -7.88 -23.03
N SER A 57 -87.24 -7.26 -22.05
CA SER A 57 -87.73 -6.07 -21.37
C SER A 57 -87.83 -4.87 -22.30
N MET A 58 -86.84 -4.67 -23.17
CA MET A 58 -86.92 -3.66 -24.23
C MET A 58 -88.17 -3.87 -25.09
N HIS A 59 -88.44 -5.12 -25.49
CA HIS A 59 -89.61 -5.43 -26.31
C HIS A 59 -90.91 -5.06 -25.61
N PHE A 60 -91.13 -5.49 -24.36
CA PHE A 60 -92.38 -5.20 -23.65
C PHE A 60 -92.51 -3.71 -23.25
N VAL A 61 -91.42 -3.02 -22.92
CA VAL A 61 -91.46 -1.57 -22.70
C VAL A 61 -91.83 -0.83 -24.00
N GLY A 62 -91.33 -1.30 -25.15
CA GLY A 62 -91.71 -0.75 -26.46
C GLY A 62 -93.16 -1.06 -26.85
N MET A 63 -93.68 -2.25 -26.51
CA MET A 63 -95.10 -2.58 -26.63
C MET A 63 -95.99 -1.62 -25.84
N LEU A 64 -95.60 -1.33 -24.61
CA LEU A 64 -96.31 -0.42 -23.71
C LEU A 64 -96.19 1.04 -24.12
N ALA A 65 -95.21 1.37 -24.96
CA ALA A 65 -95.14 2.69 -25.57
C ALA A 65 -96.30 2.92 -26.53
N LEU A 66 -96.86 1.87 -27.16
CA LEU A 66 -98.03 2.00 -28.02
C LEU A 66 -99.32 2.04 -27.18
N SER A 67 -100.02 3.18 -27.22
CA SER A 67 -101.33 3.34 -26.62
C SER A 67 -102.43 3.08 -27.65
N LEU A 68 -103.31 2.12 -27.36
CA LEU A 68 -104.52 1.84 -28.13
C LEU A 68 -105.76 2.21 -27.31
N PRO A 69 -106.88 2.62 -27.93
CA PRO A 69 -108.12 2.97 -27.22
C PRO A 69 -108.90 1.72 -26.74
N ILE A 70 -108.18 0.71 -26.23
CA ILE A 70 -108.70 -0.53 -25.64
C ILE A 70 -107.78 -0.94 -24.47
N PRO A 71 -108.29 -1.59 -23.42
CA PRO A 71 -107.44 -2.16 -22.37
C PRO A 71 -106.55 -3.26 -22.97
N LEU A 72 -105.24 -3.14 -22.73
CA LEU A 72 -104.24 -4.11 -23.16
C LEU A 72 -103.79 -4.96 -21.97
N GLY A 73 -103.67 -6.25 -22.19
CA GLY A 73 -103.08 -7.19 -21.25
C GLY A 73 -102.35 -8.31 -21.98
N TYR A 74 -101.57 -9.09 -21.24
CA TYR A 74 -100.69 -10.10 -21.83
C TYR A 74 -100.91 -11.46 -21.16
N ALA A 75 -101.01 -12.52 -21.98
CA ALA A 75 -101.12 -13.88 -21.50
C ALA A 75 -99.78 -14.33 -20.90
N LEU A 76 -99.81 -14.85 -19.67
CA LEU A 76 -98.62 -15.25 -18.90
C LEU A 76 -97.77 -16.31 -19.62
N THR A 77 -98.42 -17.29 -20.28
CA THR A 77 -97.73 -18.39 -20.97
C THR A 77 -96.92 -17.90 -22.16
N ASP A 78 -97.54 -17.06 -23.00
CA ASP A 78 -96.93 -16.54 -24.23
C ASP A 78 -95.84 -15.50 -23.89
N THR A 79 -96.10 -14.70 -22.85
CA THR A 79 -95.12 -13.77 -22.27
C THR A 79 -93.90 -14.50 -21.71
N GLY A 80 -94.09 -15.58 -20.94
CA GLY A 80 -93.00 -16.43 -20.45
C GLY A 80 -92.25 -17.17 -21.55
N ALA A 81 -92.95 -17.64 -22.59
CA ALA A 81 -92.34 -18.29 -23.74
C ALA A 81 -91.42 -17.33 -24.51
N SER A 82 -91.84 -16.07 -24.71
CA SER A 82 -90.99 -15.04 -25.33
C SER A 82 -89.73 -14.75 -24.52
N LEU A 83 -89.82 -14.72 -23.18
CA LEU A 83 -88.65 -14.58 -22.30
C LEU A 83 -87.69 -15.77 -22.44
N ALA A 84 -88.21 -16.99 -22.46
CA ALA A 84 -87.40 -18.19 -22.65
C ALA A 84 -86.65 -18.16 -23.99
N ILE A 85 -87.31 -17.73 -25.07
CA ILE A 85 -86.65 -17.53 -26.37
C ILE A 85 -85.54 -16.48 -26.24
N ALA A 86 -85.79 -15.35 -25.58
CA ALA A 86 -84.80 -14.29 -25.38
C ALA A 86 -83.55 -14.80 -24.65
N VAL A 87 -83.72 -15.60 -23.59
CA VAL A 87 -82.63 -16.20 -22.82
C VAL A 87 -81.86 -17.23 -23.65
N LEU A 88 -82.54 -18.09 -24.41
CA LEU A 88 -81.89 -19.09 -25.27
C LEU A 88 -81.07 -18.45 -26.38
N VAL A 89 -81.64 -17.44 -27.05
CA VAL A 89 -80.95 -16.66 -28.08
C VAL A 89 -79.74 -15.94 -27.49
N SER A 90 -79.89 -15.40 -26.28
CA SER A 90 -78.81 -14.75 -25.55
C SER A 90 -77.67 -15.71 -25.17
N TYR A 91 -78.02 -16.93 -24.74
CA TYR A 91 -77.05 -17.99 -24.46
C TYR A 91 -76.28 -18.40 -25.71
N PHE A 92 -76.98 -18.57 -26.84
CA PHE A 92 -76.37 -18.84 -28.12
C PHE A 92 -75.40 -17.72 -28.53
N ALA A 93 -75.85 -16.46 -28.47
CA ALA A 93 -75.05 -15.30 -28.83
C ALA A 93 -73.75 -15.21 -28.00
N LEU A 94 -73.86 -15.29 -26.66
CA LEU A 94 -72.69 -15.27 -25.79
C LEU A 94 -71.75 -16.46 -26.03
N THR A 95 -72.29 -17.64 -26.30
CA THR A 95 -71.49 -18.83 -26.63
C THR A 95 -70.73 -18.66 -27.95
N VAL A 96 -71.36 -18.06 -28.95
CA VAL A 96 -70.76 -17.79 -30.27
C VAL A 96 -69.67 -16.72 -30.16
N VAL A 97 -69.92 -15.64 -29.41
CA VAL A 97 -68.97 -14.54 -29.22
C VAL A 97 -67.78 -14.95 -28.36
N THR A 98 -67.94 -15.87 -27.41
CA THR A 98 -66.85 -16.31 -26.50
C THR A 98 -65.98 -17.44 -27.06
N ARG A 99 -66.35 -18.03 -28.21
CA ARG A 99 -65.56 -19.06 -28.93
C ARG A 99 -64.54 -18.42 -29.89
N ALA A 100 -63.69 -19.24 -30.52
CA ALA A 100 -62.68 -18.78 -31.48
C ALA A 100 -63.26 -17.89 -32.61
N ARG A 101 -62.40 -17.09 -33.26
CA ARG A 101 -62.77 -16.09 -34.28
C ARG A 101 -63.69 -16.71 -35.34
N LEU A 102 -64.85 -16.11 -35.56
CA LEU A 102 -65.80 -16.57 -36.58
C LEU A 102 -65.28 -16.17 -37.96
N GLY A 103 -65.29 -17.10 -38.91
CA GLY A 103 -65.19 -16.76 -40.33
C GLY A 103 -66.50 -16.12 -40.83
N GLY A 104 -66.45 -15.42 -41.97
CA GLY A 104 -67.60 -14.69 -42.51
C GLY A 104 -68.88 -15.53 -42.65
N ALA A 105 -68.76 -16.77 -43.12
CA ALA A 105 -69.91 -17.69 -43.27
C ALA A 105 -70.55 -18.07 -41.92
N ARG A 106 -69.74 -18.32 -40.88
CA ARG A 106 -70.24 -18.66 -39.53
C ARG A 106 -70.84 -17.45 -38.83
N LEU A 107 -70.29 -16.26 -39.09
CA LEU A 107 -70.84 -15.00 -38.60
C LEU A 107 -72.21 -14.71 -39.21
N LEU A 108 -72.37 -14.91 -40.52
CA LEU A 108 -73.65 -14.78 -41.21
C LEU A 108 -74.67 -15.81 -40.72
N ALA A 109 -74.29 -17.08 -40.62
CA ALA A 109 -75.16 -18.15 -40.10
C ALA A 109 -75.56 -17.89 -38.64
N GLY A 110 -74.63 -17.44 -37.80
CA GLY A 110 -74.91 -17.04 -36.42
C GLY A 110 -75.85 -15.84 -36.34
N GLY A 111 -75.67 -14.84 -37.20
CA GLY A 111 -76.55 -13.68 -37.29
C GLY A 111 -77.95 -14.02 -37.79
N MET A 112 -78.09 -14.94 -38.73
CA MET A 112 -79.39 -15.47 -39.18
C MET A 112 -80.11 -16.21 -38.06
N LEU A 113 -79.42 -17.11 -37.35
CA LEU A 113 -80.03 -17.86 -36.24
C LEU A 113 -80.44 -16.94 -35.08
N MET A 114 -79.57 -15.99 -34.72
CA MET A 114 -79.86 -15.00 -33.69
C MET A 114 -81.00 -14.08 -34.12
N GLY A 115 -81.01 -13.60 -35.36
CA GLY A 115 -82.06 -12.76 -35.93
C GLY A 115 -83.41 -13.46 -35.95
N ALA A 116 -83.47 -14.72 -36.39
CA ALA A 116 -84.68 -15.54 -36.34
C ALA A 116 -85.20 -15.71 -34.90
N GLY A 117 -84.29 -15.87 -33.93
CA GLY A 117 -84.64 -15.94 -32.52
C GLY A 117 -85.20 -14.62 -31.95
N ILE A 118 -84.62 -13.47 -32.31
CA ILE A 118 -85.11 -12.15 -31.88
C ILE A 118 -86.48 -11.87 -32.49
N VAL A 119 -86.66 -12.17 -33.79
CA VAL A 119 -87.95 -12.10 -34.49
C VAL A 119 -88.98 -13.00 -33.82
N GLY A 120 -88.61 -14.25 -33.54
CA GLY A 120 -89.46 -15.20 -32.82
C GLY A 120 -89.89 -14.68 -31.46
N MET A 121 -88.94 -14.19 -30.65
CA MET A 121 -89.24 -13.56 -29.36
C MET A 121 -90.24 -12.40 -29.51
N HIS A 122 -90.00 -11.51 -30.47
CA HIS A 122 -90.84 -10.34 -30.71
C HIS A 122 -92.28 -10.71 -31.10
N TYR A 123 -92.45 -11.57 -32.12
CA TYR A 123 -93.79 -11.94 -32.57
C TYR A 123 -94.53 -12.88 -31.60
N THR A 124 -93.82 -13.71 -30.83
CA THR A 124 -94.41 -14.44 -29.70
C THR A 124 -94.90 -13.49 -28.61
N GLY A 125 -94.15 -12.42 -28.31
CA GLY A 125 -94.60 -11.38 -27.39
C GLY A 125 -95.81 -10.60 -27.91
N MET A 126 -95.87 -10.30 -29.21
CA MET A 126 -97.06 -9.73 -29.85
C MET A 126 -98.29 -10.63 -29.74
N ALA A 127 -98.11 -11.94 -29.95
CA ALA A 127 -99.18 -12.93 -29.86
C ALA A 127 -99.78 -13.04 -28.44
N ALA A 128 -99.02 -12.67 -27.41
CA ALA A 128 -99.48 -12.69 -26.02
C ALA A 128 -100.68 -11.77 -25.75
N MET A 129 -100.92 -10.75 -26.59
CA MET A 129 -102.11 -9.89 -26.48
C MET A 129 -103.42 -10.61 -26.85
N ARG A 130 -103.34 -11.74 -27.60
CA ARG A 130 -104.50 -12.53 -28.05
C ARG A 130 -105.62 -11.66 -28.65
N MET A 131 -105.25 -10.85 -29.65
CA MET A 131 -106.18 -9.93 -30.31
C MET A 131 -107.22 -10.69 -31.15
N THR A 132 -108.48 -10.26 -31.06
CA THR A 132 -109.59 -10.77 -31.88
C THR A 132 -110.39 -9.60 -32.47
N PRO A 133 -110.48 -9.44 -33.81
CA PRO A 133 -109.75 -10.18 -34.84
C PRO A 133 -108.22 -10.06 -34.70
N GLY A 134 -107.49 -11.06 -35.21
CA GLY A 134 -106.03 -11.13 -35.10
C GLY A 134 -105.31 -9.92 -35.71
N ILE A 135 -104.08 -9.67 -35.24
CA ILE A 135 -103.21 -8.62 -35.78
C ILE A 135 -102.87 -8.95 -37.23
N ARG A 136 -103.19 -8.02 -38.15
CA ARG A 136 -102.80 -8.14 -39.57
C ARG A 136 -101.47 -7.44 -39.77
N TYR A 137 -100.58 -8.03 -40.56
CA TYR A 137 -99.27 -7.45 -40.82
C TYR A 137 -99.16 -6.98 -42.26
N ASP A 138 -98.56 -5.80 -42.45
CA ASP A 138 -98.10 -5.36 -43.76
C ASP A 138 -96.93 -6.26 -44.23
N PRO A 139 -97.04 -6.95 -45.38
CA PRO A 139 -96.01 -7.88 -45.83
C PRO A 139 -94.63 -7.24 -46.04
N ALA A 140 -94.57 -5.98 -46.48
CA ALA A 140 -93.32 -5.29 -46.76
C ALA A 140 -92.61 -4.87 -45.47
N LEU A 141 -93.34 -4.28 -44.52
CA LEU A 141 -92.76 -3.89 -43.23
C LEU A 141 -92.44 -5.10 -42.34
N PHE A 142 -93.21 -6.19 -42.46
CA PHE A 142 -92.91 -7.47 -41.81
C PHE A 142 -91.62 -8.09 -42.36
N ALA A 143 -91.44 -8.13 -43.69
CA ALA A 143 -90.18 -8.59 -44.28
C ALA A 143 -89.00 -7.68 -43.91
N ALA A 144 -89.23 -6.36 -43.84
CA ALA A 144 -88.23 -5.39 -43.43
C ALA A 144 -87.77 -5.59 -41.98
N SER A 145 -88.68 -5.87 -41.04
CA SER A 145 -88.31 -6.13 -39.63
C SER A 145 -87.41 -7.37 -39.49
N ILE A 146 -87.68 -8.42 -40.26
CA ILE A 146 -86.84 -9.63 -40.32
C ILE A 146 -85.45 -9.30 -40.88
N GLY A 147 -85.39 -8.53 -41.98
CA GLY A 147 -84.13 -8.07 -42.57
C GLY A 147 -83.29 -7.26 -41.58
N VAL A 148 -83.91 -6.29 -40.91
CA VAL A 148 -83.26 -5.49 -39.85
C VAL A 148 -82.77 -6.39 -38.71
N ALA A 149 -83.57 -7.37 -38.28
CA ALA A 149 -83.17 -8.29 -37.22
C ALA A 149 -81.92 -9.10 -37.58
N VAL A 150 -81.83 -9.62 -38.81
CA VAL A 150 -80.66 -10.39 -39.28
C VAL A 150 -79.43 -9.48 -39.40
N ILE A 151 -79.56 -8.30 -40.02
CA ILE A 151 -78.45 -7.35 -40.19
C ILE A 151 -77.94 -6.88 -38.82
N ALA A 152 -78.84 -6.46 -37.93
CA ALA A 152 -78.51 -6.06 -36.57
C ALA A 152 -77.83 -7.18 -35.79
N SER A 153 -78.30 -8.42 -35.95
CA SER A 153 -77.74 -9.59 -35.28
C SER A 153 -76.34 -9.93 -35.78
N THR A 154 -76.12 -9.91 -37.10
CA THR A 154 -74.78 -10.12 -37.69
C THR A 154 -73.82 -9.03 -37.25
N ALA A 155 -74.25 -7.76 -37.27
CA ALA A 155 -73.44 -6.63 -36.82
C ALA A 155 -73.09 -6.72 -35.33
N ALA A 156 -74.04 -7.10 -34.49
CA ALA A 156 -73.85 -7.31 -33.05
C ALA A 156 -72.78 -8.39 -32.77
N LEU A 157 -72.89 -9.56 -33.42
CA LEU A 157 -71.89 -10.62 -33.27
C LEU A 157 -70.51 -10.19 -33.76
N TRP A 158 -70.45 -9.43 -34.87
CA TRP A 158 -69.21 -8.91 -35.42
C TRP A 158 -68.53 -7.94 -34.46
N MET A 159 -69.26 -6.92 -33.99
CA MET A 159 -68.76 -5.91 -33.05
C MET A 159 -68.29 -6.58 -31.75
N ALA A 160 -69.05 -7.55 -31.24
CA ALA A 160 -68.70 -8.26 -30.02
C ALA A 160 -67.40 -9.07 -30.15
N GLN A 161 -67.11 -9.65 -31.32
CA GLN A 161 -65.82 -10.31 -31.58
C GLN A 161 -64.68 -9.32 -31.82
N ALA A 162 -64.93 -8.23 -32.56
CA ALA A 162 -63.94 -7.22 -32.86
C ALA A 162 -63.41 -6.52 -31.59
N LEU A 163 -64.32 -6.22 -30.64
CA LEU A 163 -64.01 -5.51 -29.40
C LEU A 163 -63.52 -6.43 -28.26
N ARG A 164 -63.46 -7.74 -28.49
CA ARG A 164 -62.95 -8.72 -27.51
C ARG A 164 -61.43 -8.65 -27.32
N ALA A 165 -60.69 -8.37 -28.40
CA ALA A 165 -59.22 -8.43 -28.39
C ALA A 165 -58.54 -7.11 -27.95
N GLN A 166 -59.29 -6.01 -27.88
CA GLN A 166 -58.72 -4.69 -27.61
C GLN A 166 -58.60 -4.45 -26.09
N HIS A 167 -57.38 -4.52 -25.58
CA HIS A 167 -57.01 -4.16 -24.20
C HIS A 167 -56.54 -2.70 -24.06
N ALA A 168 -56.76 -1.86 -25.08
CA ALA A 168 -56.24 -0.50 -25.12
C ALA A 168 -57.10 0.49 -24.31
N ARG A 169 -56.51 1.64 -23.92
CA ARG A 169 -57.15 2.75 -23.17
C ARG A 169 -58.48 3.26 -23.76
N HIS A 170 -58.76 3.00 -25.04
CA HIS A 170 -59.99 3.39 -25.74
C HIS A 170 -61.05 2.28 -25.82
N ALA A 171 -60.80 1.09 -25.27
CA ALA A 171 -61.69 -0.07 -25.40
C ALA A 171 -63.07 0.15 -24.74
N SER A 172 -63.12 0.90 -23.63
CA SER A 172 -64.37 1.27 -22.96
C SER A 172 -65.23 2.21 -23.81
N ALA A 173 -64.62 3.23 -24.43
CA ALA A 173 -65.31 4.17 -25.30
C ALA A 173 -65.88 3.49 -26.56
N LEU A 174 -65.11 2.58 -27.17
CA LEU A 174 -65.57 1.80 -28.32
C LEU A 174 -66.72 0.84 -27.97
N ARG A 175 -66.72 0.25 -26.77
CA ARG A 175 -67.84 -0.58 -26.29
C ARG A 175 -69.10 0.25 -26.05
N ILE A 176 -68.98 1.47 -25.53
CA ILE A 176 -70.12 2.38 -25.38
C ILE A 176 -70.72 2.72 -26.75
N GLY A 177 -69.88 3.07 -27.73
CA GLY A 177 -70.31 3.35 -29.10
C GLY A 177 -71.00 2.15 -29.76
N ALA A 178 -70.41 0.96 -29.67
CA ALA A 178 -71.00 -0.27 -30.22
C ALA A 178 -72.32 -0.64 -29.53
N ALA A 179 -72.42 -0.48 -28.20
CA ALA A 179 -73.64 -0.72 -27.45
C ALA A 179 -74.78 0.22 -27.87
N LEU A 180 -74.48 1.49 -28.15
CA LEU A 180 -75.47 2.45 -28.65
C LEU A 180 -75.97 2.06 -30.05
N VAL A 181 -75.06 1.70 -30.96
CA VAL A 181 -75.42 1.24 -32.31
C VAL A 181 -76.28 -0.02 -32.25
N MET A 182 -75.91 -0.99 -31.41
CA MET A 182 -76.72 -2.19 -31.17
C MET A 182 -78.08 -1.86 -30.56
N GLY A 183 -78.13 -0.95 -29.58
CA GLY A 183 -79.36 -0.48 -28.95
C GLY A 183 -80.33 0.12 -29.98
N ILE A 184 -79.85 1.03 -30.82
CA ILE A 184 -80.62 1.65 -31.91
C ILE A 184 -81.13 0.59 -32.88
N ALA A 185 -80.30 -0.38 -33.26
CA ALA A 185 -80.69 -1.44 -34.20
C ALA A 185 -81.75 -2.38 -33.62
N ILE A 186 -81.64 -2.75 -32.35
CA ILE A 186 -82.60 -3.59 -31.63
C ILE A 186 -83.95 -2.88 -31.48
N THR A 187 -83.95 -1.61 -31.05
CA THR A 187 -85.20 -0.82 -30.98
C THR A 187 -85.77 -0.56 -32.37
N GLY A 188 -84.92 -0.31 -33.37
CA GLY A 188 -85.33 -0.07 -34.76
C GLY A 188 -86.06 -1.28 -35.33
N MET A 189 -85.55 -2.49 -35.09
CA MET A 189 -86.23 -3.74 -35.43
C MET A 189 -87.62 -3.81 -34.77
N HIS A 190 -87.70 -3.54 -33.46
CA HIS A 190 -88.94 -3.58 -32.71
C HIS A 190 -89.99 -2.61 -33.25
N TYR A 191 -89.65 -1.33 -33.43
CA TYR A 191 -90.60 -0.33 -33.94
C TYR A 191 -90.95 -0.54 -35.42
N THR A 192 -90.06 -1.11 -36.23
CA THR A 192 -90.39 -1.52 -37.61
C THR A 192 -91.43 -2.64 -37.62
N ALA A 193 -91.29 -3.63 -36.72
CA ALA A 193 -92.26 -4.70 -36.58
C ALA A 193 -93.61 -4.20 -36.02
N MET A 194 -93.60 -3.23 -35.10
CA MET A 194 -94.81 -2.56 -34.62
C MET A 194 -95.50 -1.74 -35.71
N ALA A 195 -94.74 -1.05 -36.57
CA ALA A 195 -95.28 -0.33 -37.71
C ALA A 195 -95.94 -1.26 -38.75
N ALA A 196 -95.50 -2.52 -38.84
CA ALA A 196 -96.14 -3.53 -39.68
C ALA A 196 -97.52 -3.96 -39.15
N ALA A 197 -97.75 -3.84 -37.83
CA ALA A 197 -98.94 -4.35 -37.17
C ALA A 197 -100.16 -3.42 -37.34
N HIS A 198 -101.23 -3.96 -37.91
CA HIS A 198 -102.51 -3.29 -38.09
C HIS A 198 -103.59 -3.91 -37.19
N PHE A 199 -104.08 -3.10 -36.25
CA PHE A 199 -105.16 -3.46 -35.33
C PHE A 199 -106.52 -3.07 -35.92
N ALA A 200 -107.46 -4.01 -36.00
CA ALA A 200 -108.80 -3.77 -36.53
C ALA A 200 -109.58 -2.74 -35.66
N PRO A 201 -110.45 -1.89 -36.23
CA PRO A 201 -111.24 -0.90 -35.48
C PRO A 201 -112.19 -1.48 -34.43
N ASP A 202 -112.50 -2.77 -34.51
CA ASP A 202 -113.36 -3.54 -33.61
C ASP A 202 -112.57 -4.56 -32.76
N ALA A 203 -111.24 -4.53 -32.81
CA ALA A 203 -110.38 -5.49 -32.13
C ALA A 203 -110.53 -5.42 -30.60
N ARG A 204 -110.57 -6.59 -29.96
CA ARG A 204 -110.55 -6.75 -28.50
C ARG A 204 -109.31 -7.55 -28.09
N CYS A 205 -108.69 -7.13 -26.99
CA CYS A 205 -107.58 -7.85 -26.37
C CYS A 205 -108.12 -9.02 -25.53
N GLY A 206 -107.95 -10.25 -26.01
CA GLY A 206 -108.40 -11.46 -25.31
C GLY A 206 -107.63 -11.74 -24.01
N ALA A 207 -106.48 -11.10 -23.83
CA ALA A 207 -105.68 -11.17 -22.61
C ALA A 207 -105.89 -9.97 -21.67
N ALA A 208 -106.97 -9.19 -21.81
CA ALA A 208 -107.23 -8.00 -20.99
C ALA A 208 -107.30 -8.28 -19.46
N ASN A 209 -107.72 -9.49 -19.04
CA ASN A 209 -107.69 -9.94 -17.64
C ASN A 209 -106.36 -10.61 -17.24
N GLY A 210 -105.36 -10.58 -18.12
CA GLY A 210 -104.03 -11.15 -17.90
C GLY A 210 -103.15 -10.22 -17.08
N ILE A 211 -101.85 -10.16 -17.43
CA ILE A 211 -100.93 -9.27 -16.72
C ILE A 211 -101.23 -7.82 -17.11
N ASP A 212 -101.46 -6.97 -16.10
CA ASP A 212 -101.72 -5.55 -16.28
C ASP A 212 -100.50 -4.82 -16.87
N ALA A 213 -100.77 -3.96 -17.86
CA ALA A 213 -99.75 -3.32 -18.68
C ALA A 213 -98.80 -2.38 -17.88
N PRO A 214 -99.29 -1.46 -17.02
CA PRO A 214 -98.44 -0.61 -16.17
C PRO A 214 -97.66 -1.41 -15.11
N TRP A 215 -98.26 -2.44 -14.52
CA TRP A 215 -97.59 -3.31 -13.57
C TRP A 215 -96.43 -4.08 -14.23
N LEU A 216 -96.67 -4.59 -15.44
CA LEU A 216 -95.65 -5.25 -16.25
C LEU A 216 -94.51 -4.28 -16.58
N ALA A 217 -94.82 -3.06 -17.02
CA ALA A 217 -93.82 -2.02 -17.33
C ALA A 217 -92.85 -1.75 -16.18
N THR A 218 -93.42 -1.45 -15.01
CA THR A 218 -92.66 -1.04 -13.82
C THR A 218 -91.83 -2.20 -13.27
N THR A 219 -92.42 -3.39 -13.19
CA THR A 219 -91.75 -4.60 -12.68
C THR A 219 -90.60 -5.02 -13.60
N ILE A 220 -90.85 -5.08 -14.91
CA ILE A 220 -89.84 -5.43 -15.91
C ILE A 220 -88.70 -4.40 -15.92
N ALA A 221 -89.01 -3.10 -15.98
CA ALA A 221 -87.99 -2.05 -16.04
C ALA A 221 -87.12 -2.05 -14.78
N MET A 222 -87.72 -2.16 -13.59
CA MET A 222 -87.00 -2.22 -12.32
C MET A 222 -86.11 -3.47 -12.24
N PHE A 223 -86.66 -4.66 -12.49
CA PHE A 223 -85.92 -5.91 -12.39
C PHE A 223 -84.77 -5.99 -13.41
N THR A 224 -85.00 -5.47 -14.62
CA THR A 224 -83.98 -5.43 -15.67
C THR A 224 -82.85 -4.48 -15.33
N THR A 225 -83.18 -3.27 -14.86
CA THR A 225 -82.17 -2.29 -14.44
C THR A 225 -81.33 -2.84 -13.29
N ALA A 226 -81.96 -3.48 -12.30
CA ALA A 226 -81.27 -4.14 -11.19
C ALA A 226 -80.36 -5.28 -11.68
N THR A 227 -80.87 -6.17 -12.53
CA THR A 227 -80.14 -7.33 -13.06
C THR A 227 -78.92 -6.90 -13.88
N LEU A 228 -79.07 -5.92 -14.76
CA LEU A 228 -77.97 -5.39 -15.58
C LEU A 228 -76.93 -4.66 -14.71
N THR A 229 -77.37 -3.87 -13.73
CA THR A 229 -76.47 -3.15 -12.81
C THR A 229 -75.63 -4.10 -11.97
N VAL A 230 -76.26 -5.12 -11.38
CA VAL A 230 -75.56 -6.15 -10.60
C VAL A 230 -74.55 -6.88 -11.48
N THR A 231 -74.95 -7.28 -12.68
CA THR A 231 -74.05 -7.97 -13.63
C THR A 231 -72.81 -7.13 -13.95
N LEU A 232 -72.99 -5.83 -14.21
CA LEU A 232 -71.89 -4.91 -14.46
C LEU A 232 -70.97 -4.71 -13.24
N LEU A 233 -71.55 -4.56 -12.04
CA LEU A 233 -70.78 -4.40 -10.80
C LEU A 233 -69.91 -5.63 -10.52
N VAL A 234 -70.44 -6.84 -10.67
CA VAL A 234 -69.67 -8.06 -10.44
C VAL A 234 -68.55 -8.20 -11.48
N CYS A 235 -68.81 -7.90 -12.76
CA CYS A 235 -67.77 -7.90 -13.80
C CYS A 235 -66.63 -6.90 -13.48
N ARG A 236 -66.96 -5.71 -12.97
CA ARG A 236 -65.96 -4.68 -12.60
C ARG A 236 -65.18 -5.04 -11.36
N PHE A 237 -65.85 -5.60 -10.36
CA PHE A 237 -65.20 -6.04 -9.13
C PHE A 237 -64.19 -7.15 -9.42
N ASP A 238 -64.56 -8.18 -10.19
CA ASP A 238 -63.66 -9.29 -10.52
C ASP A 238 -62.42 -8.80 -11.28
N ALA A 239 -62.59 -7.93 -12.28
CA ALA A 239 -61.48 -7.31 -13.01
C ALA A 239 -60.51 -6.54 -12.11
N ARG A 240 -61.03 -5.77 -11.14
CA ARG A 240 -60.20 -5.05 -10.16
C ARG A 240 -59.44 -6.00 -9.24
N THR A 241 -60.08 -7.08 -8.77
CA THR A 241 -59.44 -8.05 -7.88
C THR A 241 -58.31 -8.83 -8.57
N THR A 242 -58.50 -9.23 -9.82
CA THR A 242 -57.46 -9.92 -10.61
C THR A 242 -56.24 -9.04 -10.87
N PHE A 243 -56.46 -7.75 -11.16
CA PHE A 243 -55.37 -6.78 -11.32
C PHE A 243 -54.55 -6.59 -10.03
N LEU A 244 -55.23 -6.42 -8.89
CA LEU A 244 -54.57 -6.25 -7.60
C LEU A 244 -53.73 -7.48 -7.21
N ARG A 245 -54.27 -8.69 -7.43
CA ARG A 245 -53.53 -9.95 -7.20
C ARG A 245 -52.26 -10.05 -8.05
N GLY A 246 -52.32 -9.62 -9.31
CA GLY A 246 -51.15 -9.59 -10.18
C GLY A 246 -50.07 -8.63 -9.69
N MET A 247 -50.45 -7.44 -9.22
CA MET A 247 -49.49 -6.49 -8.64
C MET A 247 -48.82 -7.04 -7.38
N THR A 248 -49.59 -7.64 -6.46
CA THR A 248 -49.02 -8.21 -5.23
C THR A 248 -48.01 -9.31 -5.51
N ASP A 249 -48.29 -10.19 -6.49
CA ASP A 249 -47.37 -11.27 -6.87
C ASP A 249 -46.07 -10.72 -7.48
N THR A 250 -46.17 -9.71 -8.36
CA THR A 250 -44.98 -9.05 -8.92
C THR A 250 -44.14 -8.36 -7.85
N LEU A 251 -44.77 -7.72 -6.86
CA LEU A 251 -44.08 -7.06 -5.76
C LEU A 251 -43.39 -8.07 -4.86
N GLU A 252 -44.07 -9.16 -4.50
CA GLU A 252 -43.50 -10.24 -3.69
C GLU A 252 -42.28 -10.86 -4.37
N ARG A 253 -42.36 -11.12 -5.67
CA ARG A 253 -41.23 -11.63 -6.46
C ARG A 253 -40.06 -10.65 -6.46
N LEU A 254 -40.32 -9.36 -6.64
CA LEU A 254 -39.27 -8.32 -6.64
C LEU A 254 -38.58 -8.25 -5.28
N VAL A 255 -39.35 -8.25 -4.19
CA VAL A 255 -38.81 -8.22 -2.83
C VAL A 255 -37.92 -9.45 -2.60
N ARG A 256 -38.40 -10.66 -2.93
CA ARG A 256 -37.61 -11.90 -2.77
C ARG A 256 -36.29 -11.88 -3.53
N VAL A 257 -36.29 -11.38 -4.76
CA VAL A 257 -35.06 -11.29 -5.56
C VAL A 257 -34.09 -10.29 -4.94
N ARG A 258 -34.56 -9.10 -4.56
CA ARG A 258 -33.71 -8.08 -3.93
C ARG A 258 -33.16 -8.51 -2.57
N THR A 259 -33.95 -9.22 -1.76
CA THR A 259 -33.45 -9.75 -0.48
C THR A 259 -32.36 -10.80 -0.70
N ALA A 260 -32.52 -11.69 -1.67
CA ALA A 260 -31.50 -12.69 -1.99
C ALA A 260 -30.21 -12.04 -2.52
N GLU A 261 -30.31 -11.04 -3.40
CA GLU A 261 -29.15 -10.27 -3.87
C GLU A 261 -28.42 -9.59 -2.69
N LEU A 262 -29.15 -8.97 -1.77
CA LEU A 262 -28.58 -8.29 -0.61
C LEU A 262 -27.85 -9.27 0.32
N GLU A 263 -28.43 -10.44 0.59
CA GLU A 263 -27.77 -11.48 1.38
C GLU A 263 -26.47 -11.97 0.73
N THR A 264 -26.45 -12.16 -0.58
CA THR A 264 -25.22 -12.56 -1.29
C THR A 264 -24.15 -11.47 -1.24
N ALA A 265 -24.55 -10.19 -1.35
CA ALA A 265 -23.64 -9.06 -1.22
C ALA A 265 -23.06 -8.95 0.20
N LEU A 266 -23.89 -9.16 1.23
CA LEU A 266 -23.45 -9.15 2.63
C LEU A 266 -22.42 -10.25 2.90
N ARG A 267 -22.67 -11.49 2.44
CA ARG A 267 -21.70 -12.59 2.60
C ARG A 267 -20.36 -12.29 1.90
N ARG A 268 -20.40 -11.72 0.69
CA ARG A 268 -19.17 -11.30 -0.02
C ARG A 268 -18.41 -10.23 0.76
N TYR A 269 -19.13 -9.27 1.36
CA TYR A 269 -18.54 -8.23 2.19
C TYR A 269 -17.83 -8.83 3.41
N GLU A 270 -18.50 -9.71 4.15
CA GLU A 270 -17.93 -10.41 5.32
C GLU A 270 -16.70 -11.26 4.97
N GLN A 271 -16.72 -11.97 3.83
CA GLN A 271 -15.57 -12.74 3.36
C GLN A 271 -14.38 -11.83 3.01
N THR A 272 -14.65 -10.71 2.35
CA THR A 272 -13.61 -9.76 1.93
C THR A 272 -12.95 -9.11 3.15
N THR A 273 -13.74 -8.70 4.15
CA THR A 273 -13.21 -8.11 5.38
C THR A 273 -12.40 -9.12 6.19
N ALA A 274 -12.85 -10.38 6.31
CA ALA A 274 -12.09 -11.44 6.96
C ALA A 274 -10.76 -11.75 6.25
N MET A 275 -10.74 -11.75 4.92
CA MET A 275 -9.50 -11.92 4.14
C MET A 275 -8.53 -10.76 4.33
N LEU A 276 -9.04 -9.52 4.32
CA LEU A 276 -8.24 -8.32 4.60
C LEU A 276 -7.63 -8.36 6.00
N GLN A 277 -8.39 -8.78 7.01
CA GLN A 277 -7.92 -8.94 8.38
C GLN A 277 -6.75 -9.93 8.46
N ARG A 278 -6.91 -11.14 7.89
CA ARG A 278 -5.83 -12.15 7.84
C ARG A 278 -4.60 -11.66 7.08
N THR A 279 -4.80 -10.96 5.97
CA THR A 279 -3.68 -10.43 5.17
C THR A 279 -2.93 -9.36 5.97
N ARG A 280 -3.65 -8.52 6.73
CA ARG A 280 -3.05 -7.52 7.62
C ARG A 280 -2.27 -8.15 8.77
N GLU A 281 -2.79 -9.22 9.37
CA GLU A 281 -2.08 -9.98 10.41
C GLU A 281 -0.80 -10.62 9.86
N ASN A 282 -0.87 -11.29 8.71
CA ASN A 282 0.31 -11.88 8.06
C ASN A 282 1.36 -10.82 7.70
N MET A 283 0.94 -9.67 7.14
CA MET A 283 1.85 -8.58 6.84
C MET A 283 2.51 -8.00 8.10
N ALA A 284 1.77 -7.91 9.22
CA ALA A 284 2.34 -7.44 10.48
C ALA A 284 3.44 -8.38 10.98
N THR A 285 3.20 -9.70 10.92
CA THR A 285 4.23 -10.70 11.27
C THR A 285 5.45 -10.62 10.35
N GLU A 286 5.27 -10.50 9.02
CA GLU A 286 6.40 -10.38 8.09
C GLU A 286 7.23 -9.09 8.35
N ILE A 287 6.57 -7.98 8.68
CA ILE A 287 7.25 -6.72 9.02
C ILE A 287 8.10 -6.89 10.29
N ASP A 288 7.57 -7.55 11.32
CA ASP A 288 8.30 -7.78 12.56
C ASP A 288 9.49 -8.72 12.36
N GLU A 289 9.34 -9.78 11.55
CA GLU A 289 10.46 -10.67 11.17
C GLU A 289 11.54 -9.91 10.40
N ARG A 290 11.16 -9.09 9.41
CA ARG A 290 12.12 -8.25 8.66
C ARG A 290 12.85 -7.26 9.58
N ARG A 291 12.14 -6.61 10.50
CA ARG A 291 12.76 -5.68 11.47
C ARG A 291 13.77 -6.40 12.36
N ALA A 292 13.43 -7.59 12.86
CA ALA A 292 14.34 -8.39 13.66
C ALA A 292 15.59 -8.83 12.86
N ALA A 293 15.41 -9.26 11.62
CA ALA A 293 16.52 -9.63 10.74
C ALA A 293 17.43 -8.42 10.42
N GLN A 294 16.83 -7.26 10.16
CA GLN A 294 17.56 -6.03 9.86
C GLN A 294 18.35 -5.53 11.07
N ALA A 295 17.79 -5.63 12.29
CA ALA A 295 18.49 -5.32 13.51
C ALA A 295 19.70 -6.24 13.75
N ARG A 296 19.57 -7.55 13.49
CA ARG A 296 20.69 -8.50 13.56
C ARG A 296 21.79 -8.18 12.56
N LEU A 297 21.41 -7.85 11.31
CA LEU A 297 22.38 -7.50 10.27
C LEU A 297 23.18 -6.24 10.63
N GLU A 298 22.52 -5.22 11.20
CA GLU A 298 23.22 -4.00 11.62
C GLU A 298 24.17 -4.29 12.78
N GLN A 299 23.78 -5.17 13.72
CA GLN A 299 24.63 -5.61 14.81
C GLN A 299 25.87 -6.38 14.30
N GLU A 300 25.70 -7.33 13.38
CA GLU A 300 26.81 -8.08 12.76
C GLU A 300 27.77 -7.15 12.01
N LYS A 301 27.24 -6.16 11.28
CA LYS A 301 28.03 -5.17 10.54
C LYS A 301 28.85 -4.28 11.48
N ASP A 302 28.28 -3.87 12.61
CA ASP A 302 29.02 -3.08 13.61
C ASP A 302 30.09 -3.92 14.31
N GLU A 303 29.83 -5.20 14.57
CA GLU A 303 30.83 -6.13 15.08
C GLU A 303 31.97 -6.35 14.08
N GLN A 304 31.66 -6.58 12.79
CA GLN A 304 32.65 -6.67 11.72
C GLN A 304 33.53 -5.41 11.65
N ARG A 305 32.94 -4.22 11.75
CA ARG A 305 33.69 -2.96 11.74
C ARG A 305 34.63 -2.84 12.92
N ARG A 306 34.23 -3.29 14.12
CA ARG A 306 35.11 -3.32 15.29
C ARG A 306 36.28 -4.29 15.11
N LEU A 307 36.00 -5.49 14.61
CA LEU A 307 37.03 -6.50 14.33
C LEU A 307 38.03 -6.02 13.28
N LEU A 308 37.55 -5.37 12.21
CA LEU A 308 38.44 -4.80 11.17
C LEU A 308 39.39 -3.75 11.74
N ARG A 309 38.90 -2.83 12.59
CA ARG A 309 39.76 -1.83 13.24
C ARG A 309 40.81 -2.48 14.14
N ALA A 310 40.40 -3.44 14.96
CA ALA A 310 41.34 -4.17 15.82
C ALA A 310 42.41 -4.93 15.00
N LEU A 311 42.02 -5.47 13.85
CA LEU A 311 42.94 -6.14 12.93
C LEU A 311 43.96 -5.15 12.33
N GLU A 312 43.50 -3.98 11.87
CA GLU A 312 44.37 -2.91 11.35
C GLU A 312 45.39 -2.45 12.40
N ASP A 313 44.95 -2.20 13.63
CA ASP A 313 45.83 -1.78 14.73
C ASP A 313 46.90 -2.82 15.05
N THR A 314 46.49 -4.10 15.10
CA THR A 314 47.41 -5.23 15.33
C THR A 314 48.43 -5.36 14.20
N HIS A 315 48.00 -5.17 12.95
CA HIS A 315 48.88 -5.26 11.78
C HIS A 315 49.97 -4.17 11.80
N VAL A 316 49.60 -2.94 12.15
CA VAL A 316 50.55 -1.82 12.27
C VAL A 316 51.58 -2.08 13.39
N GLN A 317 51.14 -2.60 14.54
CA GLN A 317 52.05 -2.96 15.63
C GLN A 317 53.03 -4.08 15.22
N LEU A 318 52.56 -5.09 14.50
CA LEU A 318 53.40 -6.18 14.01
C LEU A 318 54.49 -5.67 13.05
N LEU A 319 54.14 -4.80 12.10
CA LEU A 319 55.11 -4.22 11.16
C LEU A 319 56.19 -3.40 11.87
N GLN A 320 55.84 -2.64 12.91
CA GLN A 320 56.83 -1.91 13.71
C GLN A 320 57.73 -2.85 14.51
N SER A 321 57.16 -3.88 15.11
CA SER A 321 57.91 -4.90 15.85
C SER A 321 58.89 -5.65 14.94
N GLU A 322 58.44 -6.05 13.74
CA GLU A 322 59.28 -6.72 12.74
C GLU A 322 60.43 -5.82 12.26
N LYS A 323 60.15 -4.54 12.00
CA LYS A 323 61.18 -3.57 11.62
C LYS A 323 62.24 -3.39 12.71
N LEU A 324 61.82 -3.29 13.97
CA LEU A 324 62.74 -3.16 15.11
C LEU A 324 63.53 -4.45 15.34
N ALA A 325 62.92 -5.61 15.21
CA ALA A 325 63.60 -6.90 15.32
C ALA A 325 64.64 -7.09 14.21
N SER A 326 64.32 -6.70 12.97
CA SER A 326 65.25 -6.74 11.82
C SER A 326 66.47 -5.82 12.03
N ILE A 327 66.24 -4.57 12.49
CA ILE A 327 67.32 -3.65 12.86
C ILE A 327 68.14 -4.23 14.03
N GLY A 328 67.46 -4.82 15.01
CA GLY A 328 67.99 -5.58 16.14
C GLY A 328 69.05 -6.61 15.77
N GLN A 329 68.63 -7.53 14.91
CA GLN A 329 69.41 -8.70 14.53
C GLN A 329 70.60 -8.33 13.62
N LEU A 330 70.42 -7.37 12.71
CA LEU A 330 71.50 -6.86 11.87
C LEU A 330 72.53 -6.06 12.67
N ALA A 331 72.09 -5.19 13.58
CA ALA A 331 72.99 -4.40 14.41
C ALA A 331 73.85 -5.27 15.33
N ALA A 332 73.30 -6.34 15.91
CA ALA A 332 74.07 -7.26 16.76
C ALA A 332 75.19 -7.99 16.01
N GLY A 333 74.92 -8.46 14.77
CA GLY A 333 75.91 -9.12 13.92
C GLY A 333 76.97 -8.14 13.39
N VAL A 334 76.52 -7.03 12.80
CA VAL A 334 77.38 -5.97 12.26
C VAL A 334 78.25 -5.36 13.35
N ALA A 335 77.73 -5.20 14.57
CA ALA A 335 78.53 -4.65 15.66
C ALA A 335 79.70 -5.54 16.06
N HIS A 336 79.51 -6.86 16.04
CA HIS A 336 80.61 -7.77 16.30
C HIS A 336 81.66 -7.74 15.17
N GLU A 337 81.19 -7.67 13.93
CA GLU A 337 82.06 -7.63 12.75
C GLU A 337 82.83 -6.31 12.56
N ILE A 338 82.29 -5.17 13.01
CA ILE A 338 83.00 -3.88 12.98
C ILE A 338 83.92 -3.71 14.21
N ASN A 339 83.52 -4.20 15.39
CA ASN A 339 84.35 -4.08 16.59
C ASN A 339 85.68 -4.83 16.46
N ASN A 340 85.71 -5.94 15.74
CA ASN A 340 86.93 -6.72 15.50
C ASN A 340 88.03 -5.92 14.74
N PRO A 341 87.79 -5.39 13.53
CA PRO A 341 88.78 -4.59 12.80
C PRO A 341 89.15 -3.30 13.53
N ILE A 342 88.19 -2.61 14.15
CA ILE A 342 88.48 -1.43 14.98
C ILE A 342 89.35 -1.79 16.19
N GLY A 343 89.15 -2.98 16.76
CA GLY A 343 90.03 -3.63 17.73
C GLY A 343 91.48 -3.62 17.31
N PHE A 344 91.76 -4.21 16.14
CA PHE A 344 93.10 -4.31 15.59
C PHE A 344 93.69 -2.93 15.24
N ILE A 345 92.89 -2.03 14.65
CA ILE A 345 93.34 -0.67 14.31
C ILE A 345 93.74 0.11 15.55
N SER A 346 92.89 0.13 16.60
CA SER A 346 93.20 0.83 17.85
C SER A 346 94.45 0.26 18.53
N ALA A 347 94.63 -1.06 18.52
CA ALA A 347 95.82 -1.69 19.09
C ALA A 347 97.09 -1.26 18.34
N ASN A 348 97.08 -1.36 17.00
CA ASN A 348 98.21 -0.98 16.16
C ASN A 348 98.56 0.51 16.30
N LEU A 349 97.57 1.41 16.34
CA LEU A 349 97.80 2.84 16.52
C LEU A 349 98.40 3.16 17.89
N ASN A 350 97.96 2.48 18.96
CA ASN A 350 98.56 2.64 20.29
C ASN A 350 100.01 2.15 20.33
N THR A 351 100.33 1.03 19.67
CA THR A 351 101.71 0.55 19.52
C THR A 351 102.56 1.54 18.73
N LEU A 352 102.04 2.05 17.60
CA LEU A 352 102.71 3.05 16.78
C LEU A 352 102.99 4.33 17.56
N ARG A 353 102.02 4.80 18.36
CA ARG A 353 102.21 5.94 19.26
C ARG A 353 103.39 5.76 20.20
N THR A 354 103.51 4.57 20.80
CA THR A 354 104.63 4.25 21.69
C THR A 354 105.96 4.27 20.95
N TRP A 355 106.05 3.63 19.78
CA TRP A 355 107.27 3.62 18.97
C TRP A 355 107.69 5.01 18.50
N VAL A 356 106.73 5.81 18.03
CA VAL A 356 106.97 7.19 17.59
C VAL A 356 107.43 8.05 18.76
N ARG A 357 106.81 7.96 19.94
CA ARG A 357 107.27 8.68 21.13
C ARG A 357 108.69 8.29 21.51
N SER A 358 109.02 6.99 21.55
CA SER A 358 110.40 6.55 21.82
C SER A 358 111.40 7.05 20.77
N LEU A 359 111.02 7.12 19.49
CA LEU A 359 111.86 7.69 18.44
C LEU A 359 112.07 9.20 18.65
N LEU A 360 111.02 9.94 18.99
CA LEU A 360 111.09 11.37 19.29
C LEU A 360 111.94 11.64 20.55
N ASP A 361 111.91 10.78 21.56
CA ASP A 361 112.76 10.87 22.75
C ASP A 361 114.24 10.70 22.39
N VAL A 362 114.56 9.73 21.52
CA VAL A 362 115.93 9.53 21.00
C VAL A 362 116.38 10.74 20.18
N LEU A 363 115.51 11.29 19.33
CA LEU A 363 115.79 12.51 18.57
C LEU A 363 116.02 13.71 19.50
N ALA A 364 115.24 13.84 20.57
CA ALA A 364 115.43 14.89 21.58
C ALA A 364 116.77 14.74 22.32
N ALA A 365 117.20 13.50 22.61
CA ALA A 365 118.51 13.24 23.19
C ALA A 365 119.66 13.58 22.22
N HIS A 366 119.50 13.31 20.92
CA HIS A 366 120.44 13.76 19.89
C HIS A 366 120.48 15.29 19.81
N ASP A 367 119.31 15.95 19.86
CA ASP A 367 119.19 17.41 19.82
C ASP A 367 119.97 18.08 20.98
N ALA A 368 119.95 17.48 22.16
CA ALA A 368 120.69 17.96 23.33
C ALA A 368 122.22 17.89 23.16
N LEU A 369 122.72 17.00 22.30
CA LEU A 369 124.15 16.83 22.00
C LEU A 369 124.62 17.70 20.82
N LEU A 370 123.70 18.27 20.02
CA LEU A 370 124.04 19.12 18.87
C LEU A 370 124.99 20.29 19.20
N PRO A 371 124.85 21.00 20.35
CA PRO A 371 125.76 22.10 20.69
C PRO A 371 127.21 21.66 20.91
N GLN A 372 127.46 20.37 21.15
CA GLN A 372 128.77 19.79 21.42
C GLN A 372 129.50 19.31 20.15
N LEU A 373 128.81 19.27 19.00
CA LEU A 373 129.39 18.88 17.72
C LEU A 373 130.22 20.01 17.08
N GLU A 374 131.29 19.64 16.38
CA GLU A 374 132.07 20.53 15.51
C GLU A 374 131.17 21.23 14.46
N PRO A 375 131.45 22.49 14.09
CA PRO A 375 130.57 23.29 13.23
C PRO A 375 130.19 22.62 11.90
N ALA A 376 131.14 21.97 11.22
CA ALA A 376 130.89 21.32 9.94
C ALA A 376 129.93 20.11 10.05
N ALA A 377 130.02 19.34 11.14
CA ALA A 377 129.13 18.21 11.40
C ALA A 377 127.71 18.69 11.79
N ARG A 378 127.63 19.80 12.53
CA ARG A 378 126.37 20.45 12.90
C ARG A 378 125.62 20.98 11.69
N ASP A 379 126.31 21.63 10.76
CA ASP A 379 125.70 22.18 9.53
C ASP A 379 125.19 21.07 8.61
N ALA A 380 125.94 19.97 8.46
CA ALA A 380 125.51 18.80 7.70
C ALA A 380 124.24 18.15 8.29
N LEU A 381 124.18 18.02 9.62
CA LEU A 381 123.01 17.47 10.31
C LEU A 381 121.81 18.42 10.26
N ALA A 382 122.02 19.73 10.37
CA ALA A 382 120.97 20.74 10.20
C ALA A 382 120.40 20.75 8.76
N ALA A 383 121.24 20.51 7.75
CA ALA A 383 120.78 20.35 6.37
C ALA A 383 119.91 19.11 6.20
N GLN A 384 120.27 17.97 6.81
CA GLN A 384 119.44 16.76 6.82
C GLN A 384 118.12 16.96 7.57
N ARG A 385 118.14 17.65 8.73
CA ARG A 385 116.94 17.99 9.49
C ARG A 385 115.95 18.82 8.66
N ARG A 386 116.45 19.82 7.93
CA ARG A 386 115.64 20.64 7.02
C ARG A 386 115.14 19.85 5.81
N ALA A 387 115.97 18.98 5.23
CA ALA A 387 115.58 18.15 4.09
C ALA A 387 114.47 17.15 4.44
N ALA A 388 114.45 16.65 5.67
CA ALA A 388 113.41 15.78 6.20
C ALA A 388 112.22 16.53 6.82
N ASP A 389 112.26 17.86 6.87
CA ASP A 389 111.28 18.72 7.57
C ASP A 389 110.96 18.21 8.99
N LEU A 390 112.01 17.85 9.72
CA LEU A 390 111.88 17.05 10.94
C LEU A 390 111.09 17.77 12.05
N ASP A 391 111.17 19.10 12.10
CA ASP A 391 110.47 19.90 13.10
C ASP A 391 108.95 19.84 12.86
N TYR A 392 108.49 19.97 11.61
CA TYR A 392 107.08 19.80 11.25
C TYR A 392 106.59 18.37 11.52
N VAL A 393 107.36 17.37 11.09
CA VAL A 393 107.00 15.95 11.29
C VAL A 393 106.88 15.62 12.78
N ARG A 394 107.79 16.14 13.62
CA ARG A 394 107.76 15.93 15.07
C ARG A 394 106.49 16.46 15.71
N ASP A 395 106.07 17.66 15.32
CA ASP A 395 104.90 18.32 15.91
C ASP A 395 103.59 17.69 15.41
N GLU A 396 103.52 17.24 14.16
CA GLU A 396 102.30 16.71 13.56
C GLU A 396 102.07 15.22 13.80
N ILE A 397 103.13 14.39 13.82
CA ILE A 397 102.97 12.93 13.85
C ILE A 397 102.24 12.43 15.10
N VAL A 398 102.46 13.10 16.24
CA VAL A 398 101.77 12.76 17.51
C VAL A 398 100.29 13.11 17.40
N THR A 399 99.98 14.31 16.90
CA THR A 399 98.61 14.80 16.69
C THR A 399 97.83 13.87 15.76
N LEU A 400 98.40 13.49 14.62
CA LEU A 400 97.76 12.58 13.65
C LEU A 400 97.44 11.20 14.25
N ILE A 401 98.34 10.66 15.07
CA ILE A 401 98.14 9.36 15.73
C ILE A 401 97.05 9.46 16.81
N ASP A 402 97.07 10.51 17.63
CA ASP A 402 96.07 10.70 18.69
C ASP A 402 94.67 10.94 18.09
N GLU A 403 94.54 11.75 17.03
CA GLU A 403 93.27 11.92 16.30
C GLU A 403 92.75 10.61 15.69
N SER A 404 93.66 9.78 15.16
CA SER A 404 93.30 8.46 14.59
C SER A 404 92.81 7.49 15.67
N ILE A 405 93.42 7.52 16.86
CA ILE A 405 92.98 6.72 18.02
C ILE A 405 91.59 7.17 18.47
N ASP A 406 91.37 8.48 18.60
CA ASP A 406 90.07 9.04 18.99
C ASP A 406 88.97 8.69 17.99
N GLY A 407 89.27 8.77 16.70
CA GLY A 407 88.37 8.32 15.63
C GLY A 407 87.98 6.85 15.78
N ALA A 408 88.95 5.96 16.02
CA ALA A 408 88.70 4.53 16.21
C ALA A 408 87.87 4.24 17.49
N VAL A 409 88.16 4.95 18.60
CA VAL A 409 87.38 4.86 19.84
C VAL A 409 85.94 5.32 19.62
N ARG A 410 85.74 6.38 18.84
CA ARG A 410 84.41 6.90 18.50
C ARG A 410 83.60 5.91 17.67
N VAL A 411 84.20 5.30 16.65
CA VAL A 411 83.52 4.27 15.84
C VAL A 411 83.10 3.09 16.73
N ARG A 412 83.99 2.63 17.61
CA ARG A 412 83.66 1.56 18.58
C ARG A 412 82.47 1.94 19.45
N ARG A 413 82.44 3.18 19.96
CA ARG A 413 81.33 3.67 20.81
C ARG A 413 80.01 3.69 20.04
N ILE A 414 79.98 4.24 18.83
CA ILE A 414 78.77 4.30 17.99
C ILE A 414 78.22 2.90 17.72
N VAL A 415 79.11 1.96 17.38
CA VAL A 415 78.73 0.58 17.07
C VAL A 415 78.23 -0.16 18.31
N GLN A 416 78.84 0.10 19.47
CA GLN A 416 78.41 -0.44 20.75
C GLN A 416 77.05 0.13 21.18
N ASP A 417 76.85 1.44 21.06
CA ASP A 417 75.58 2.12 21.32
C ASP A 417 74.47 1.57 20.42
N LEU A 418 74.76 1.36 19.14
CA LEU A 418 73.82 0.73 18.21
C LEU A 418 73.48 -0.70 18.63
N ARG A 419 74.47 -1.50 19.06
CA ARG A 419 74.27 -2.87 19.56
C ARG A 419 73.39 -2.90 20.81
N ASP A 420 73.69 -2.04 21.78
CA ASP A 420 72.99 -1.99 23.06
C ASP A 420 71.56 -1.45 22.90
N PHE A 421 71.34 -0.53 21.96
CA PHE A 421 70.01 -0.08 21.53
C PHE A 421 69.21 -1.18 20.82
N SER A 422 69.88 -1.99 20.01
CA SER A 422 69.30 -3.03 19.15
C SER A 422 69.05 -4.36 19.88
N ARG A 423 69.63 -4.54 21.08
CA ARG A 423 69.35 -5.71 21.90
C ARG A 423 67.84 -5.72 22.16
N PRO A 424 67.13 -6.81 21.82
CA PRO A 424 65.82 -7.04 22.43
C PRO A 424 66.10 -7.19 23.92
N GLY A 425 66.02 -6.08 24.67
CA GLY A 425 65.96 -6.12 26.11
C GLY A 425 64.87 -7.12 26.45
N SER A 426 65.15 -8.02 27.38
CA SER A 426 64.39 -9.23 27.74
C SER A 426 62.93 -8.98 28.17
N GLY A 427 62.36 -7.80 27.93
CA GLY A 427 61.10 -7.37 28.53
C GLY A 427 61.19 -7.25 30.05
N GLU A 428 62.39 -7.32 30.62
CA GLU A 428 62.63 -7.34 32.05
C GLU A 428 62.94 -5.94 32.56
N TRP A 429 62.23 -5.59 33.63
CA TRP A 429 62.47 -4.39 34.40
C TRP A 429 63.84 -4.46 35.06
N SER A 430 64.60 -3.38 34.96
CA SER A 430 65.94 -3.27 35.54
C SER A 430 66.18 -1.88 36.10
N VAL A 431 66.99 -1.81 37.15
CA VAL A 431 67.44 -0.55 37.74
C VAL A 431 68.60 -0.02 36.91
N VAL A 432 68.39 1.10 36.23
CA VAL A 432 69.37 1.67 35.30
C VAL A 432 69.60 3.15 35.54
N ASP A 433 70.78 3.61 35.15
CA ASP A 433 71.11 5.02 35.07
C ASP A 433 70.48 5.64 33.80
N LEU A 434 69.61 6.63 34.00
CA LEU A 434 68.93 7.32 32.90
C LEU A 434 69.86 8.23 32.10
N HIS A 435 70.93 8.75 32.70
CA HIS A 435 71.91 9.56 31.97
C HIS A 435 72.63 8.71 30.93
N ALA A 436 73.01 7.48 31.29
CA ALA A 436 73.61 6.54 30.33
C ALA A 436 72.68 6.26 29.13
N GLY A 437 71.37 6.10 29.38
CA GLY A 437 70.38 5.92 28.31
C GLY A 437 70.21 7.15 27.41
N LEU A 438 70.17 8.35 28.01
CA LEU A 438 70.12 9.62 27.28
C LEU A 438 71.36 9.85 26.42
N ASP A 439 72.56 9.62 26.97
CA ASP A 439 73.82 9.81 26.26
C ASP A 439 73.99 8.80 25.11
N SER A 440 73.61 7.54 25.33
CA SER A 440 73.61 6.53 24.25
C SER A 440 72.64 6.93 23.13
N THR A 441 71.44 7.40 23.50
CA THR A 441 70.46 7.88 22.51
C THR A 441 71.00 9.09 21.73
N LEU A 442 71.63 10.06 22.40
CA LEU A 442 72.25 11.24 21.77
C LEU A 442 73.34 10.85 20.77
N ASN A 443 74.14 9.82 21.07
CA ASN A 443 75.14 9.31 20.14
C ASN A 443 74.50 8.70 18.89
N VAL A 444 73.42 7.92 19.07
CA VAL A 444 72.69 7.29 17.96
C VAL A 444 72.07 8.34 17.03
N VAL A 445 71.43 9.38 17.59
CA VAL A 445 70.80 10.45 16.79
C VAL A 445 71.75 11.60 16.42
N HIS A 446 73.05 11.49 16.73
CA HIS A 446 74.00 12.58 16.56
C HIS A 446 74.03 13.17 15.14
N ASN A 447 73.90 12.33 14.10
CA ASN A 447 73.90 12.79 12.72
C ASN A 447 72.69 13.66 12.36
N GLU A 448 71.53 13.40 12.96
CA GLU A 448 70.32 14.22 12.81
C GLU A 448 70.45 15.55 13.57
N LEU A 449 71.18 15.53 14.70
CA LEU A 449 71.33 16.70 15.58
C LEU A 449 72.45 17.65 15.15
N LYS A 450 73.62 17.14 14.73
CA LYS A 450 74.87 17.93 14.59
C LYS A 450 74.79 19.11 13.61
N TYR A 451 73.89 19.03 12.63
CA TYR A 451 73.68 20.11 11.64
C TYR A 451 72.48 21.01 11.98
N LYS A 452 71.70 20.66 13.02
CA LYS A 452 70.42 21.28 13.35
C LYS A 452 70.42 21.96 14.71
N ALA A 453 71.13 21.42 15.70
CA ALA A 453 71.11 21.96 17.05
C ALA A 453 72.41 21.75 17.82
N ASP A 454 72.73 22.73 18.66
CA ASP A 454 73.72 22.60 19.71
C ASP A 454 73.06 21.98 20.96
N ILE A 455 73.71 20.99 21.59
CA ILE A 455 73.13 20.22 22.70
C ILE A 455 73.66 20.73 24.04
N VAL A 456 72.74 21.19 24.89
CA VAL A 456 73.04 21.64 26.26
C VAL A 456 72.54 20.58 27.24
N ARG A 457 73.45 20.05 28.06
CA ARG A 457 73.16 19.03 29.08
C ARG A 457 73.16 19.69 30.47
N GLU A 458 72.00 19.73 31.10
CA GLU A 458 71.81 20.21 32.47
C GLU A 458 71.38 19.03 33.36
N TYR A 459 72.30 18.09 33.54
CA TYR A 459 72.05 16.90 34.33
C TYR A 459 72.13 17.24 35.82
N GLY A 460 70.98 17.23 36.49
CA GLY A 460 70.89 17.23 37.95
C GLY A 460 71.19 15.84 38.54
N ASP A 461 71.33 15.78 39.86
CA ASP A 461 71.54 14.53 40.59
C ASP A 461 70.23 13.71 40.62
N VAL A 462 70.23 12.56 39.94
CA VAL A 462 69.07 11.67 39.80
C VAL A 462 69.47 10.23 40.16
N PRO A 463 68.71 9.55 41.02
CA PRO A 463 69.01 8.16 41.37
C PRO A 463 68.72 7.22 40.20
N PRO A 464 69.31 6.00 40.19
CA PRO A 464 68.95 4.96 39.24
C PRO A 464 67.45 4.62 39.31
N VAL A 465 66.83 4.43 38.15
CA VAL A 465 65.37 4.22 38.00
C VAL A 465 65.10 2.79 37.54
N GLU A 466 64.09 2.16 38.14
CA GLU A 466 63.58 0.86 37.70
C GLU A 466 62.70 1.00 36.46
N CYS A 467 63.19 0.57 35.29
CA CYS A 467 62.48 0.75 34.02
C CYS A 467 62.79 -0.36 32.99
N LEU A 468 62.14 -0.26 31.82
CA LEU A 468 62.48 -1.01 30.61
C LEU A 468 63.40 -0.14 29.72
N PRO A 469 64.72 -0.38 29.70
CA PRO A 469 65.68 0.57 29.13
C PRO A 469 65.47 0.83 27.63
N SER A 470 65.16 -0.21 26.85
CA SER A 470 64.93 -0.08 25.40
C SER A 470 63.71 0.77 25.08
N GLN A 471 62.64 0.67 25.89
CA GLN A 471 61.44 1.48 25.71
C GLN A 471 61.67 2.94 26.08
N LEU A 472 62.38 3.23 27.18
CA LEU A 472 62.72 4.62 27.53
C LEU A 472 63.68 5.26 26.52
N ASN A 473 64.68 4.51 26.02
CA ASN A 473 65.55 5.00 24.95
C ASN A 473 64.75 5.35 23.69
N GLN A 474 63.69 4.59 23.37
CA GLN A 474 62.77 4.92 22.28
C GLN A 474 61.99 6.22 22.54
N VAL A 475 61.56 6.47 23.78
CA VAL A 475 60.94 7.75 24.17
C VAL A 475 61.92 8.90 23.94
N PHE A 476 63.15 8.79 24.45
CA PHE A 476 64.18 9.82 24.29
C PHE A 476 64.50 10.09 22.82
N MET A 477 64.63 9.02 22.01
CA MET A 477 64.91 9.13 20.58
C MET A 477 63.80 9.91 19.86
N ASN A 478 62.53 9.55 20.11
CA ASN A 478 61.39 10.22 19.50
C ASN A 478 61.35 11.71 19.86
N LEU A 479 61.60 12.05 21.13
CA LEU A 479 61.59 13.44 21.58
C LEU A 479 62.75 14.25 20.99
N LEU A 480 63.97 13.71 20.97
CA LEU A 480 65.15 14.39 20.41
C LEU A 480 65.03 14.59 18.89
N VAL A 481 64.54 13.58 18.17
CA VAL A 481 64.32 13.67 16.72
C VAL A 481 63.19 14.65 16.39
N ASN A 482 62.12 14.70 17.20
CA ASN A 482 61.06 15.69 17.02
C ASN A 482 61.55 17.12 17.28
N ALA A 483 62.34 17.32 18.33
CA ALA A 483 63.00 18.60 18.62
C ALA A 483 63.88 19.05 17.45
N ALA A 484 64.69 18.17 16.88
CA ALA A 484 65.54 18.48 15.73
C ALA A 484 64.74 18.85 14.48
N HIS A 485 63.64 18.14 14.20
CA HIS A 485 62.76 18.44 13.08
C HIS A 485 62.02 19.77 13.24
N ALA A 486 61.72 20.18 14.47
CA ALA A 486 61.07 21.45 14.75
C ALA A 486 62.02 22.65 14.55
N ILE A 487 63.34 22.41 14.49
CA ILE A 487 64.35 23.47 14.30
C ILE A 487 64.60 23.70 12.79
N PRO A 488 64.27 24.88 12.24
CA PRO A 488 64.37 25.14 10.81
C PRO A 488 65.82 25.21 10.32
N THR A 489 66.67 26.01 10.98
CA THR A 489 68.07 26.27 10.57
C THR A 489 69.08 25.73 11.59
N ARG A 490 69.37 26.48 12.65
CA ARG A 490 70.24 26.07 13.77
C ARG A 490 69.65 26.59 15.07
N GLY A 491 69.51 25.70 16.04
CA GLY A 491 68.93 26.02 17.35
C GLY A 491 69.69 25.37 18.50
N VAL A 492 69.05 25.34 19.66
CA VAL A 492 69.53 24.70 20.89
C VAL A 492 68.50 23.69 21.35
N ILE A 493 68.98 22.50 21.75
CA ILE A 493 68.20 21.50 22.49
C ILE A 493 68.80 21.37 23.88
N THR A 494 68.01 21.66 24.90
CA THR A 494 68.40 21.58 26.30
C THR A 494 67.76 20.37 26.97
N ILE A 495 68.59 19.52 27.58
CA ILE A 495 68.13 18.33 28.32
C ILE A 495 68.40 18.58 29.80
N ARG A 496 67.33 18.65 30.60
CA ARG A 496 67.40 18.86 32.03
C ARG A 496 66.85 17.65 32.77
N THR A 497 67.59 17.17 33.76
CA THR A 497 67.11 16.11 34.66
C THR A 497 67.05 16.62 36.09
N SER A 498 65.99 16.27 36.81
CA SER A 498 65.82 16.59 38.22
C SER A 498 65.07 15.47 38.95
N SER A 499 65.33 15.30 40.23
CA SER A 499 64.58 14.38 41.11
C SER A 499 63.87 15.16 42.21
N ASP A 500 62.64 14.77 42.55
CA ASP A 500 61.93 15.24 43.75
C ASP A 500 61.96 14.20 44.90
N GLY A 501 62.71 13.11 44.73
CA GLY A 501 62.84 12.03 45.71
C GLY A 501 61.89 10.85 45.50
N GLU A 502 60.76 11.05 44.82
CA GLU A 502 59.82 9.98 44.44
C GLU A 502 59.83 9.72 42.93
N CYS A 503 60.00 10.78 42.15
CA CYS A 503 60.02 10.76 40.71
C CYS A 503 61.28 11.44 40.14
N VAL A 504 61.74 10.95 39.00
CA VAL A 504 62.70 11.63 38.13
C VAL A 504 61.94 12.32 37.01
N SER A 505 62.26 13.59 36.78
CA SER A 505 61.76 14.39 35.67
C SER A 505 62.88 14.61 34.64
N ILE A 506 62.58 14.33 33.38
CA ILE A 506 63.45 14.57 32.22
C ILE A 506 62.74 15.57 31.32
N ALA A 507 63.28 16.78 31.22
CA ALA A 507 62.79 17.82 30.33
C ALA A 507 63.69 17.94 29.10
N ILE A 508 63.10 17.83 27.91
CA ILE A 508 63.77 18.06 26.63
C ILE A 508 63.12 19.29 25.99
N SER A 509 63.89 20.36 25.87
CA SER A 509 63.44 21.66 25.38
C SER A 509 64.13 22.01 24.08
N ASP A 510 63.37 22.40 23.06
CA ASP A 510 63.87 22.90 21.78
C ASP A 510 63.52 24.38 21.57
N THR A 511 64.28 25.02 20.70
CA THR A 511 64.07 26.40 20.23
C THR A 511 63.50 26.44 18.81
N GLY A 512 62.70 25.43 18.47
CA GLY A 512 62.09 25.26 17.16
C GLY A 512 60.86 26.12 16.93
N THR A 513 60.04 25.73 15.95
CA THR A 513 58.86 26.51 15.54
C THR A 513 57.72 26.50 16.56
N GLY A 514 57.77 25.64 17.58
CA GLY A 514 56.66 25.44 18.52
C GLY A 514 55.38 24.93 17.84
N MET A 515 54.30 24.86 18.61
CA MET A 515 53.00 24.33 18.20
C MET A 515 51.86 25.23 18.64
N ALA A 516 50.82 25.32 17.83
CA ALA A 516 49.58 25.99 18.20
C ALA A 516 48.78 25.16 19.23
N PRO A 517 47.93 25.78 20.08
CA PRO A 517 47.24 25.07 21.16
C PRO A 517 46.31 23.94 20.71
N ASP A 518 45.75 24.04 19.51
CA ASP A 518 44.91 23.02 18.87
C ASP A 518 45.73 21.81 18.42
N VAL A 519 46.94 22.04 17.89
CA VAL A 519 47.90 20.99 17.54
C VAL A 519 48.38 20.28 18.82
N ALA A 520 48.78 21.04 19.84
CA ALA A 520 49.30 20.53 21.10
C ALA A 520 48.34 19.54 21.80
N ARG A 521 47.02 19.69 21.63
CA ARG A 521 46.01 18.77 22.20
C ARG A 521 45.91 17.43 21.49
N ARG A 522 46.40 17.35 20.25
CA ARG A 522 46.24 16.19 19.36
C ARG A 522 47.53 15.44 19.09
N ILE A 523 48.67 15.94 19.59
CA ILE A 523 49.99 15.37 19.30
C ILE A 523 50.18 13.93 19.80
N PHE A 524 49.37 13.51 20.79
CA PHE A 524 49.37 12.15 21.30
C PHE A 524 48.32 11.25 20.62
N ASP A 525 47.44 11.81 19.77
CA ASP A 525 46.48 11.04 18.99
C ASP A 525 47.24 10.14 17.99
N PRO A 526 46.96 8.83 17.94
CA PRO A 526 47.58 7.95 16.96
C PRO A 526 47.38 8.46 15.52
N PHE A 527 48.44 8.39 14.72
CA PHE A 527 48.47 8.79 13.30
C PHE A 527 48.33 10.30 13.03
N PHE A 528 48.24 11.14 14.06
CA PHE A 528 48.25 12.58 13.87
C PHE A 528 49.66 13.08 13.53
N THR A 529 49.81 13.80 12.41
CA THR A 529 51.07 14.42 12.02
C THR A 529 50.83 15.75 11.29
N THR A 530 51.70 16.72 11.54
CA THR A 530 51.74 18.01 10.82
C THR A 530 52.71 17.99 9.64
N LYS A 531 53.39 16.86 9.41
CA LYS A 531 54.35 16.68 8.31
C LYS A 531 53.65 16.32 7.00
N PRO A 532 54.25 16.60 5.83
CA PRO A 532 53.72 16.19 4.52
C PRO A 532 53.50 14.67 4.42
N VAL A 533 52.53 14.27 3.58
CA VAL A 533 52.18 12.86 3.34
C VAL A 533 53.42 12.05 2.97
N GLY A 534 53.70 11.00 3.76
CA GLY A 534 54.86 10.12 3.59
C GLY A 534 56.12 10.47 4.40
N GLN A 535 56.15 11.62 5.11
CA GLN A 535 57.33 12.06 5.88
C GLN A 535 57.15 11.96 7.41
N GLY A 536 55.95 11.65 7.88
CA GLY A 536 55.64 11.45 9.29
C GLY A 536 54.67 10.30 9.48
N THR A 537 55.01 9.36 10.37
CA THR A 537 54.12 8.22 10.72
C THR A 537 53.01 8.62 11.68
N GLY A 538 53.17 9.74 12.40
CA GLY A 538 52.23 10.18 13.44
C GLY A 538 52.14 9.24 14.65
N LEU A 539 53.09 8.30 14.79
CA LEU A 539 53.07 7.29 15.85
C LEU A 539 54.14 7.50 16.94
N GLY A 540 55.14 8.36 16.69
CA GLY A 540 56.25 8.54 17.63
C GLY A 540 55.81 9.01 19.01
N LEU A 541 55.00 10.07 19.06
CA LEU A 541 54.53 10.64 20.33
C LEU A 541 53.45 9.79 21.02
N SER A 542 52.57 9.14 20.26
CA SER A 542 51.56 8.22 20.83
C SER A 542 52.22 6.96 21.44
N VAL A 543 53.27 6.43 20.79
CA VAL A 543 54.09 5.34 21.35
C VAL A 543 54.85 5.83 22.58
N SER A 544 55.44 7.03 22.54
CA SER A 544 56.10 7.60 23.72
C SER A 544 55.15 7.75 24.90
N HIS A 545 53.92 8.21 24.67
CA HIS A 545 52.87 8.31 25.70
C HIS A 545 52.55 6.94 26.30
N GLY A 546 52.26 5.93 25.48
CA GLY A 546 51.94 4.58 25.96
C GLY A 546 53.10 3.91 26.70
N ILE A 547 54.35 4.17 26.30
CA ILE A 547 55.54 3.69 27.03
C ILE A 547 55.62 4.37 28.39
N VAL A 548 55.48 5.70 28.48
CA VAL A 548 55.55 6.43 29.74
C VAL A 548 54.42 6.02 30.69
N GLU A 549 53.19 5.83 30.18
CA GLU A 549 52.07 5.29 30.97
C GLU A 549 52.34 3.88 31.49
N ARG A 550 52.96 3.01 30.68
CA ARG A 550 53.39 1.67 31.13
C ARG A 550 54.40 1.73 32.28
N HIS A 551 55.18 2.80 32.35
CA HIS A 551 56.10 3.10 33.46
C HIS A 551 55.42 3.86 34.61
N ARG A 552 54.08 4.03 34.57
CA ARG A 552 53.30 4.82 35.51
C ARG A 552 53.80 6.26 35.65
N GLY A 553 54.39 6.77 34.58
CA GLY A 553 54.85 8.14 34.46
C GLY A 553 53.83 9.06 33.80
N THR A 554 54.20 10.33 33.67
CA THR A 554 53.44 11.33 32.90
C THR A 554 54.34 11.97 31.86
N ILE A 555 53.77 12.32 30.70
CA ILE A 555 54.45 13.12 29.68
C ILE A 555 53.65 14.38 29.41
N ASP A 556 54.21 15.51 29.81
CA ASP A 556 53.59 16.83 29.65
C ASP A 556 54.30 17.63 28.57
N VAL A 557 53.56 18.50 27.89
CA VAL A 557 54.09 19.35 26.83
C VAL A 557 53.75 20.81 27.09
N THR A 558 54.74 21.68 26.97
CA THR A 558 54.57 23.14 26.95
C THR A 558 55.17 23.66 25.65
N SER A 559 54.36 24.29 24.80
CA SER A 559 54.80 24.78 23.50
C SER A 559 54.24 26.17 23.23
N VAL A 560 55.07 27.05 22.69
CA VAL A 560 54.67 28.40 22.27
C VAL A 560 55.08 28.58 20.81
N PRO A 561 54.14 28.93 19.90
CA PRO A 561 54.46 29.17 18.50
C PRO A 561 55.60 30.18 18.34
N GLY A 562 56.63 29.79 17.59
CA GLY A 562 57.81 30.60 17.30
C GLY A 562 58.86 30.68 18.41
N GLN A 563 58.64 30.06 19.58
CA GLN A 563 59.62 30.04 20.68
C GLN A 563 60.20 28.64 20.95
N GLY A 564 59.44 27.58 20.65
CA GLY A 564 59.88 26.20 20.79
C GLY A 564 58.94 25.34 21.64
N THR A 565 59.38 24.12 21.95
CA THR A 565 58.61 23.14 22.73
C THR A 565 59.45 22.54 23.84
N THR A 566 58.82 22.30 24.98
CA THR A 566 59.39 21.52 26.09
C THR A 566 58.51 20.33 26.38
N PHE A 567 59.07 19.13 26.26
CA PHE A 567 58.46 17.90 26.75
C PHE A 567 59.06 17.54 28.10
N CYS A 568 58.21 17.28 29.09
CA CYS A 568 58.61 16.84 30.42
C CYS A 568 58.10 15.43 30.67
N VAL A 569 59.01 14.47 30.78
CA VAL A 569 58.71 13.08 31.13
C VAL A 569 58.99 12.87 32.60
N ARG A 570 57.98 12.51 33.38
CA ARG A 570 58.10 12.22 34.82
C ARG A 570 57.92 10.72 35.06
N LEU A 571 58.88 10.09 35.72
CA LEU A 571 58.91 8.64 35.97
C LEU A 571 59.12 8.37 37.46
N PRO A 572 58.40 7.41 38.07
CA PRO A 572 58.66 6.99 39.45
C PRO A 572 60.01 6.27 39.55
N ILE A 573 60.77 6.52 40.62
CA ILE A 573 62.12 5.92 40.82
C ILE A 573 62.03 4.40 41.04
N ARG A 574 61.02 3.96 41.80
CA ARG A 574 60.73 2.54 42.05
C ARG A 574 59.30 2.22 41.65
N ARG A 575 59.07 1.01 41.13
CA ARG A 575 57.71 0.53 40.89
C ARG A 575 57.03 0.31 42.25
N SER A 576 55.88 0.96 42.47
CA SER A 576 55.04 0.61 43.63
C SER A 576 54.51 -0.81 43.44
N HIS A 577 54.93 -1.75 44.30
CA HIS A 577 54.45 -3.13 44.38
C HIS A 577 52.97 -3.15 44.81
N ALA A 578 52.08 -2.73 43.92
CA ALA A 578 50.64 -2.88 44.03
C ALA A 578 50.08 -2.95 42.60
N ASP A 579 50.12 -4.16 42.03
CA ASP A 579 49.27 -4.57 40.92
C ASP A 579 49.03 -6.08 41.01
N PRO A 580 47.78 -6.59 40.97
CA PRO A 580 47.48 -8.02 41.05
C PRO A 580 47.97 -8.85 39.84
N SER A 581 48.47 -8.20 38.79
CA SER A 581 48.88 -8.83 37.53
C SER A 581 50.20 -9.61 37.59
N ASP A 582 51.04 -9.38 38.61
CA ASP A 582 52.26 -10.18 38.82
C ASP A 582 52.00 -11.51 39.57
N ALA A 583 50.83 -11.67 40.21
CA ALA A 583 50.46 -12.93 40.87
C ALA A 583 50.10 -14.04 39.86
N THR A 584 49.76 -13.70 38.62
CA THR A 584 49.36 -14.68 37.60
C THR A 584 50.56 -15.36 36.93
N ALA A 585 51.74 -14.74 36.95
CA ALA A 585 52.95 -15.31 36.35
C ALA A 585 53.66 -16.34 37.27
N ILE A 586 53.51 -16.22 38.59
CA ILE A 586 54.14 -17.15 39.55
C ILE A 586 53.31 -18.43 39.73
N ALA A 587 51.99 -18.40 39.47
CA ALA A 587 51.12 -19.57 39.58
C ALA A 587 51.16 -20.53 38.36
N GLN A 588 51.85 -20.17 37.27
CA GLN A 588 52.00 -21.03 36.07
C GLN A 588 53.37 -21.70 35.94
N ARG A 589 54.25 -21.55 36.94
CA ARG A 589 55.60 -22.18 36.95
C ARG A 589 55.89 -23.00 38.21
N ALA A 590 54.89 -23.38 38.99
CA ALA A 590 55.00 -24.35 40.09
C ALA A 590 54.35 -25.69 39.72
#